data_AF-A0A6I9YY41-F1
#
_entry.id   AF-A0A6I9YY41-F1
#
_cell.length_a   1.000
_cell.length_b   1.000
_cell.length_c   1.000
_cell.angle_alpha   90.00
_cell.angle_beta   90.00
_cell.angle_gamma   90.00
#
_symmetry.space_group_name_H-M   'P 1'
#
loop_
_entity.id
_entity.type
_entity.pdbx_description
1 polymer ?
#
loop_
_entity_poly.entity_id
_entity_poly.type
_entity_poly.pdbx_seq_one_letter_code
_entity_poly.pdbx_strand_id
1 'polypeptide(L)'
;MGEGDTFVAWYVDGRVLVVAVTFLIILPLCLLKNLGYLGYTSGFSLTCMVFFLIVVIYKKFQLSCPFLDRNATDATFSNFSFGTEGCRPKYVTFNSKSVYALPTIAFAFVCHPSVLPIYSELKDPSQKRMQMVTKISFFAMFVMYFLTAIFGYLTFYESVQSDLLHKYQNKDDILVLTVRVAVIIAVILTVPVLFFTVRSSIFQLARKNKFHLCQHIVVTLVLLMIINLLVIFIPSMKDIFGVVGTTSANMLIFILPSSLYLKITHQDGSKLIQRIWASLFLALGILFSMVSIPLVIYDWVH
;
A
#
# COMPACT_ATOMS: atom_id res chain seq x y z
N MET A 1 33.53 10.91 -32.74
CA MET A 1 33.04 12.17 -33.32
C MET A 1 31.77 11.82 -34.10
N GLY A 2 30.55 11.87 -33.58
CA GLY A 2 30.00 12.02 -32.24
C GLY A 2 28.59 11.42 -32.34
N GLU A 3 28.26 10.45 -31.51
CA GLU A 3 26.86 10.07 -31.30
C GLU A 3 26.40 10.91 -30.12
N GLY A 4 25.40 11.76 -30.37
CA GLY A 4 24.88 12.69 -29.38
C GLY A 4 24.27 11.90 -28.24
N ASP A 5 24.97 11.89 -27.10
CA ASP A 5 24.36 11.68 -25.79
C ASP A 5 23.19 12.65 -25.69
N THR A 6 21.98 12.12 -25.92
CA THR A 6 20.77 12.81 -25.49
C THR A 6 20.93 12.92 -23.98
N PHE A 7 21.25 14.12 -23.50
CA PHE A 7 21.23 14.45 -22.08
C PHE A 7 19.80 14.21 -21.59
N VAL A 8 19.50 12.96 -21.22
CA VAL A 8 18.30 12.62 -20.45
C VAL A 8 18.48 13.41 -19.17
N ALA A 9 17.74 14.51 -19.06
CA ALA A 9 17.94 15.43 -17.97
C ALA A 9 17.80 14.67 -16.66
N TRP A 10 18.74 14.88 -15.73
CA TRP A 10 18.85 14.09 -14.50
C TRP A 10 17.55 14.06 -13.67
N TYR A 11 16.69 15.08 -13.82
CA TYR A 11 15.38 15.17 -13.16
C TYR A 11 14.31 14.24 -13.76
N VAL A 12 14.58 13.64 -14.92
CA VAL A 12 13.72 12.66 -15.60
C VAL A 12 14.07 11.22 -15.19
N ASP A 13 15.28 10.97 -14.68
CA ASP A 13 15.64 9.66 -14.13
C ASP A 13 14.91 9.45 -12.79
N GLY A 14 13.94 8.53 -12.79
CA GLY A 14 13.15 8.19 -11.62
C GLY A 14 13.98 7.73 -10.42
N ARG A 15 15.16 7.12 -10.63
CA ARG A 15 16.05 6.72 -9.53
C ARG A 15 16.67 7.93 -8.83
N VAL A 16 17.13 8.90 -9.61
CA VAL A 16 17.69 10.14 -9.08
C VAL A 16 16.61 10.96 -8.37
N LEU A 17 15.40 11.00 -8.94
CA LEU A 17 14.25 11.67 -8.33
C LEU A 17 13.86 11.06 -6.98
N VAL A 18 13.81 9.73 -6.88
CA VAL A 18 13.49 9.02 -5.62
C VAL A 18 14.53 9.35 -4.54
N VAL A 19 15.82 9.32 -4.88
CA VAL A 19 16.90 9.69 -3.94
C VAL A 19 16.76 11.16 -3.52
N ALA A 20 16.56 12.08 -4.48
CA ALA A 20 16.41 13.50 -4.20
C ALA A 20 15.23 13.80 -3.28
N VAL A 21 14.04 13.25 -3.58
CA VAL A 21 12.84 13.41 -2.72
C VAL A 21 13.08 12.83 -1.33
N THR A 22 13.81 11.71 -1.24
CA THR A 22 14.09 11.08 0.04
C THR A 22 14.95 11.95 0.94
N PHE A 23 16.03 12.53 0.41
CA PHE A 23 16.93 13.38 1.20
C PHE A 23 16.37 14.79 1.44
N LEU A 24 15.66 15.37 0.48
CA LEU A 24 15.15 16.75 0.57
C LEU A 24 13.84 16.88 1.35
N ILE A 25 12.96 15.88 1.25
CA ILE A 25 11.61 15.96 1.81
C ILE A 25 11.42 14.92 2.91
N ILE A 26 11.67 13.64 2.62
CA ILE A 26 11.34 12.57 3.58
C ILE A 26 12.24 12.64 4.82
N LEU A 27 13.55 12.84 4.65
CA LEU A 27 14.51 12.91 5.75
C LEU A 27 14.17 14.02 6.77
N PRO A 28 13.97 15.30 6.39
CA PRO A 28 13.62 16.33 7.36
C PRO A 28 12.28 16.05 8.03
N LEU A 29 11.28 15.54 7.30
CA LEU A 29 9.98 15.17 7.87
C LEU A 29 10.11 14.02 8.89
N CYS A 30 10.96 13.03 8.66
CA CYS A 30 11.21 11.91 9.58
C CYS A 30 11.99 12.32 10.85
N LEU A 31 12.73 13.43 10.78
CA LEU A 31 13.49 13.97 11.91
C LEU A 31 12.66 14.87 12.83
N LEU A 32 11.42 15.21 12.44
CA LEU A 32 10.51 15.97 13.30
C LEU A 32 10.20 15.20 14.58
N LYS A 33 10.40 15.88 15.71
CA LYS A 33 10.32 15.28 17.06
C LYS A 33 8.88 15.22 17.60
N ASN A 34 7.97 16.02 17.05
CA ASN A 34 6.64 16.23 17.60
C ASN A 34 5.57 15.40 16.87
N LEU A 35 5.09 14.35 17.53
CA LEU A 35 4.02 13.46 17.05
C LEU A 35 2.65 14.15 16.93
N GLY A 36 2.40 15.23 17.67
CA GLY A 36 1.13 15.96 17.61
C GLY A 36 0.83 16.54 16.23
N TYR A 37 1.86 16.95 15.47
CA TYR A 37 1.67 17.44 14.09
C TYR A 37 1.34 16.32 13.10
N LEU A 38 1.72 15.07 13.40
CA LEU A 38 1.45 13.92 12.54
C LEU A 38 -0.05 13.60 12.44
N GLY A 39 -0.85 13.95 13.46
CA GLY A 39 -2.30 13.82 13.41
C GLY A 39 -2.92 14.69 12.31
N TYR A 40 -2.48 15.96 12.20
CA TYR A 40 -2.96 16.88 11.18
C TYR A 40 -2.53 16.47 9.77
N THR A 41 -1.27 16.05 9.59
CA THR A 41 -0.78 15.59 8.28
C THR A 41 -1.47 14.31 7.83
N SER A 42 -1.79 13.41 8.75
CA SER A 42 -2.55 12.19 8.47
C SER A 42 -3.99 12.49 8.05
N GLY A 43 -4.63 13.47 8.71
CA GLY A 43 -5.96 13.96 8.30
C GLY A 43 -5.97 14.53 6.89
N PHE A 44 -4.98 15.35 6.55
CA PHE A 44 -4.81 15.87 5.19
C PHE A 44 -4.58 14.76 4.15
N SER A 45 -3.71 13.79 4.47
CA SER A 45 -3.50 12.61 3.61
C SER A 45 -4.79 11.82 3.36
N LEU A 46 -5.64 11.68 4.37
CA LEU A 46 -6.95 11.01 4.23
C LEU A 46 -7.86 11.78 3.26
N THR A 47 -7.92 13.12 3.37
CA THR A 47 -8.69 13.96 2.44
C THR A 47 -8.21 13.79 0.99
N CYS A 48 -6.90 13.72 0.75
CA CYS A 48 -6.35 13.45 -0.59
C CYS A 48 -6.78 12.07 -1.13
N MET A 49 -6.84 11.05 -0.28
CA MET A 49 -7.30 9.70 -0.69
C MET A 49 -8.81 9.66 -0.97
N VAL A 50 -9.61 10.39 -0.20
CA VAL A 50 -11.05 10.56 -0.49
C VAL A 50 -11.25 11.31 -1.81
N PHE A 51 -10.45 12.34 -2.09
CA PHE A 51 -10.47 13.04 -3.37
C PHE A 51 -10.13 12.11 -4.54
N PHE A 52 -9.12 11.26 -4.40
CA PHE A 52 -8.80 10.22 -5.38
C PHE A 52 -9.99 9.30 -5.65
N LEU A 53 -10.65 8.80 -4.60
CA LEU A 53 -11.85 7.96 -4.74
C LEU A 53 -12.96 8.68 -5.52
N ILE A 54 -13.24 9.94 -5.18
CA ILE A 54 -14.25 10.75 -5.90
C ILE A 54 -13.91 10.87 -7.38
N VAL A 55 -12.64 11.12 -7.72
CA VAL A 55 -12.23 11.24 -9.13
C VAL A 55 -12.31 9.90 -9.86
N VAL A 56 -11.97 8.78 -9.23
CA VAL A 56 -12.14 7.44 -9.85
C VAL A 56 -13.62 7.19 -10.16
N ILE A 57 -14.53 7.49 -9.23
CA ILE A 57 -15.97 7.39 -9.44
C ILE A 57 -16.41 8.32 -10.58
N TYR A 58 -16.00 9.59 -10.55
CA TYR A 58 -16.35 10.58 -11.57
C TYR A 58 -15.87 10.17 -12.97
N LYS A 59 -14.63 9.69 -13.09
CA LYS A 59 -14.06 9.23 -14.35
C LYS A 59 -14.80 8.01 -14.90
N LYS A 60 -15.29 7.11 -14.05
CA LYS A 60 -16.15 6.00 -14.50
C LYS A 60 -17.42 6.50 -15.20
N PHE A 61 -18.03 7.57 -14.71
CA PHE A 61 -19.25 8.14 -15.29
C PHE A 61 -18.97 9.01 -16.52
N GLN A 62 -17.80 9.64 -16.63
CA GLN A 62 -17.38 10.35 -17.84
C GLN A 62 -16.98 9.40 -18.98
N LEU A 63 -16.29 8.30 -18.64
CA LEU A 63 -15.79 7.31 -19.59
C LEU A 63 -16.88 6.24 -19.84
N SER A 64 -17.85 6.57 -20.68
CA SER A 64 -18.82 5.61 -21.20
C SER A 64 -18.21 4.80 -22.34
N CYS A 65 -17.42 3.78 -22.02
CA CYS A 65 -16.72 2.85 -22.93
C CYS A 65 -16.91 3.13 -24.44
N PRO A 66 -15.93 3.78 -25.09
CA PRO A 66 -15.51 3.38 -26.42
C PRO A 66 -13.99 3.20 -26.41
N PHE A 67 -13.55 1.99 -26.70
CA PHE A 67 -12.12 1.68 -26.86
C PHE A 67 -11.57 2.52 -28.03
N LEU A 68 -10.89 3.62 -27.71
CA LEU A 68 -10.06 4.38 -28.63
C LEU A 68 -8.72 4.60 -27.94
N ASP A 69 -7.80 3.67 -28.17
CA ASP A 69 -6.38 4.00 -28.13
C ASP A 69 -6.17 5.11 -29.15
N ARG A 70 -6.17 6.37 -28.69
CA ARG A 70 -5.81 7.55 -29.48
C ARG A 70 -4.31 7.50 -29.77
N ASN A 71 -3.92 6.62 -30.69
CA ASN A 71 -2.65 6.64 -31.42
C ASN A 71 -2.85 6.34 -32.91
N ALA A 72 -4.05 6.57 -33.44
CA ALA A 72 -4.28 6.72 -34.86
C ALA A 72 -4.92 8.08 -35.10
N THR A 73 -4.13 9.03 -35.56
CA THR A 73 -4.61 10.03 -36.51
C THR A 73 -5.24 9.27 -37.67
N ASP A 74 -6.54 9.07 -37.64
CA ASP A 74 -7.38 9.22 -38.81
C ASP A 74 -8.85 9.25 -38.43
N ALA A 75 -9.48 10.36 -38.81
CA ALA A 75 -10.90 10.56 -38.79
C ALA A 75 -11.53 9.71 -39.89
N THR A 76 -11.81 8.43 -39.61
CA THR A 76 -12.76 7.66 -40.40
C THR A 76 -13.60 6.80 -39.48
N PHE A 77 -14.86 7.19 -39.34
CA PHE A 77 -15.96 6.34 -38.91
C PHE A 77 -16.04 5.12 -39.84
N SER A 78 -15.34 4.04 -39.52
CA SER A 78 -15.55 2.74 -40.12
C SER A 78 -16.04 1.77 -39.06
N ASN A 79 -17.25 1.25 -39.28
CA ASN A 79 -17.92 0.22 -38.50
C ASN A 79 -17.04 -1.04 -38.34
N PHE A 80 -16.12 -1.01 -37.37
CA PHE A 80 -15.35 -2.18 -36.97
C PHE A 80 -16.05 -2.84 -35.78
N SER A 81 -16.78 -3.91 -36.06
CA SER A 81 -17.39 -4.82 -35.09
C SER A 81 -16.31 -5.64 -34.36
N PHE A 82 -15.46 -4.97 -33.59
CA PHE A 82 -14.44 -5.58 -32.72
C PHE A 82 -14.46 -4.98 -31.29
N GLY A 83 -15.54 -4.30 -30.89
CA GLY A 83 -15.54 -3.43 -29.71
C GLY A 83 -16.50 -3.77 -28.57
N THR A 84 -17.18 -4.92 -28.57
CA THR A 84 -18.20 -5.25 -27.54
C THR A 84 -17.76 -6.28 -26.50
N GLU A 85 -16.64 -6.99 -26.72
CA GLU A 85 -16.17 -8.01 -25.77
C GLU A 85 -15.29 -7.44 -24.65
N GLY A 86 -14.45 -6.42 -24.93
CA GLY A 86 -13.54 -5.83 -23.94
C GLY A 86 -14.18 -4.89 -22.92
N CYS A 87 -15.43 -4.45 -23.15
CA CYS A 87 -16.21 -3.58 -22.26
C CYS A 87 -17.27 -4.34 -21.45
N ARG A 88 -17.09 -5.66 -21.27
CA ARG A 88 -17.97 -6.49 -20.43
C ARG A 88 -17.27 -6.85 -19.13
N PRO A 89 -17.94 -6.74 -17.97
CA PRO A 89 -17.35 -7.17 -16.71
C PRO A 89 -17.23 -8.71 -16.72
N LYS A 90 -15.99 -9.21 -16.73
CA LYS A 90 -15.72 -10.60 -16.35
C LYS A 90 -15.73 -10.69 -14.82
N TYR A 91 -16.66 -11.47 -14.27
CA TYR A 91 -16.85 -11.55 -12.81
C TYR A 91 -15.80 -12.42 -12.12
N VAL A 92 -15.33 -13.49 -12.78
CA VAL A 92 -14.31 -14.39 -12.23
C VAL A 92 -13.36 -14.78 -13.34
N THR A 93 -12.08 -14.45 -13.16
CA THR A 93 -10.99 -14.94 -14.02
C THR A 93 -9.86 -15.46 -13.13
N PHE A 94 -9.43 -16.69 -13.39
CA PHE A 94 -8.29 -17.28 -12.71
C PHE A 94 -7.09 -17.15 -13.65
N ASN A 95 -6.11 -16.34 -13.26
CA ASN A 95 -4.86 -16.14 -13.98
C ASN A 95 -3.69 -16.17 -12.97
N SER A 96 -2.44 -16.21 -13.43
CA SER A 96 -1.24 -16.11 -12.58
C SER A 96 -1.28 -14.87 -11.68
N LYS A 97 -1.82 -13.76 -12.18
CA LYS A 97 -2.01 -12.51 -11.42
C LYS A 97 -2.95 -12.67 -10.21
N SER A 98 -3.89 -13.62 -10.23
CA SER A 98 -4.84 -13.83 -9.13
C SER A 98 -4.14 -14.29 -7.84
N VAL A 99 -2.95 -14.91 -7.95
CA VAL A 99 -2.11 -15.30 -6.81
C VAL A 99 -1.75 -14.10 -5.93
N TYR A 100 -1.61 -12.92 -6.51
CA TYR A 100 -1.21 -11.70 -5.81
C TYR A 100 -2.37 -10.97 -5.14
N ALA A 101 -3.62 -11.33 -5.45
CA ALA A 101 -4.80 -10.64 -4.89
C ALA A 101 -4.90 -10.83 -3.37
N LEU A 102 -4.77 -12.07 -2.89
CA LEU A 102 -4.84 -12.40 -1.46
C LEU A 102 -3.73 -11.70 -0.64
N PRO A 103 -2.43 -11.79 -1.03
CA PRO A 103 -1.35 -11.07 -0.37
C PRO A 103 -1.53 -9.56 -0.38
N THR A 104 -2.00 -8.99 -1.50
CA THR A 104 -2.23 -7.54 -1.62
C THR A 104 -3.34 -7.09 -0.67
N ILE A 105 -4.45 -7.84 -0.58
CA ILE A 105 -5.53 -7.55 0.38
C ILE A 105 -5.02 -7.68 1.82
N ALA A 106 -4.26 -8.75 2.13
CA ALA A 106 -3.67 -8.93 3.45
C ALA A 106 -2.79 -7.73 3.82
N PHE A 107 -1.90 -7.30 2.92
CA PHE A 107 -1.06 -6.13 3.10
C PHE A 107 -1.86 -4.83 3.29
N ALA A 108 -2.90 -4.60 2.48
CA ALA A 108 -3.72 -3.40 2.53
C ALA A 108 -4.44 -3.19 3.88
N PHE A 109 -4.73 -4.28 4.61
CA PHE A 109 -5.35 -4.24 5.93
C PHE A 109 -4.35 -4.35 7.09
N VAL A 110 -3.03 -4.33 6.83
CA VAL A 110 -2.03 -4.26 7.90
C VAL A 110 -1.97 -2.85 8.48
N CYS A 111 -2.46 -2.69 9.70
CA CYS A 111 -2.24 -1.47 10.51
C CYS A 111 -1.50 -1.76 11.84
N HIS A 112 -1.24 -3.04 12.14
CA HIS A 112 -0.69 -3.54 13.40
C HIS A 112 0.54 -2.78 13.93
N PRO A 113 1.56 -2.42 13.10
CA PRO A 113 2.74 -1.70 13.60
C PRO A 113 2.44 -0.30 14.16
N SER A 114 1.35 0.31 13.70
CA SER A 114 0.96 1.68 14.09
C SER A 114 -0.05 1.72 15.24
N VAL A 115 -0.63 0.58 15.63
CA VAL A 115 -1.64 0.48 16.70
C VAL A 115 -1.09 0.97 18.04
N LEU A 116 0.14 0.60 18.41
CA LEU A 116 0.73 0.99 19.71
C LEU A 116 0.99 2.50 19.81
N PRO A 117 1.67 3.16 18.84
CA PRO A 117 1.80 4.61 18.83
C PRO A 117 0.45 5.35 18.86
N ILE A 118 -0.55 4.87 18.10
CA ILE A 118 -1.89 5.47 18.10
C ILE A 118 -2.54 5.33 19.48
N TYR A 119 -2.40 4.17 20.12
CA TYR A 119 -2.95 3.93 21.45
C TYR A 119 -2.32 4.84 22.51
N SER A 120 -1.01 5.09 22.45
CA SER A 120 -0.34 5.99 23.39
C SER A 120 -0.71 7.47 23.24
N GLU A 121 -1.11 7.90 22.04
CA GLU A 121 -1.54 9.27 21.74
C GLU A 121 -3.06 9.47 21.91
N LEU A 122 -3.82 8.39 22.15
CA LEU A 122 -5.26 8.46 22.30
C LEU A 122 -5.66 9.12 23.63
N LYS A 123 -6.56 10.12 23.58
CA LYS A 123 -7.10 10.76 24.77
C LYS A 123 -7.85 9.76 25.68
N ASP A 124 -7.39 9.64 26.92
CA ASP A 124 -7.74 8.63 27.92
C ASP A 124 -7.79 7.20 27.31
N PRO A 125 -6.62 6.57 27.14
CA PRO A 125 -6.53 5.31 26.42
C PRO A 125 -7.23 4.18 27.20
N SER A 126 -8.17 3.49 26.55
CA SER A 126 -8.85 2.31 27.10
C SER A 126 -9.10 1.29 26.01
N GLN A 127 -9.19 0.00 26.38
CA GLN A 127 -9.42 -1.07 25.41
C GLN A 127 -10.73 -0.87 24.62
N LYS A 128 -11.81 -0.45 25.30
CA LYS A 128 -13.11 -0.20 24.65
C LYS A 128 -13.04 0.93 23.62
N ARG A 129 -12.37 2.04 23.95
CA ARG A 129 -12.18 3.17 23.01
C ARG A 129 -11.32 2.76 21.82
N MET A 130 -10.21 2.05 22.06
CA MET A 130 -9.35 1.58 20.98
C MET A 130 -10.07 0.60 20.03
N GLN A 131 -10.91 -0.28 20.57
CA GLN A 131 -11.76 -1.16 19.76
C GLN A 131 -12.78 -0.38 18.93
N MET A 132 -13.39 0.67 19.49
CA MET A 132 -14.31 1.53 18.74
C MET A 132 -13.60 2.26 17.58
N VAL A 133 -12.44 2.86 17.85
CA VAL A 133 -11.59 3.49 16.83
C VAL A 133 -11.25 2.49 15.73
N THR A 134 -10.78 1.30 16.12
CA THR A 134 -10.43 0.23 15.18
C THR A 134 -11.62 -0.17 14.30
N LYS A 135 -12.79 -0.41 14.90
CA LYS A 135 -14.01 -0.81 14.13
C LYS A 135 -14.41 0.25 13.10
N ILE A 136 -14.42 1.52 13.50
CA ILE A 136 -14.77 2.63 12.60
C ILE A 136 -13.73 2.75 11.47
N SER A 137 -12.45 2.71 11.81
CA SER A 137 -11.37 2.80 10.81
C SER A 137 -11.39 1.64 9.82
N PHE A 138 -11.55 0.39 10.28
CA PHE A 138 -11.64 -0.77 9.39
C PHE A 138 -12.86 -0.72 8.48
N PHE A 139 -14.01 -0.29 8.99
CA PHE A 139 -15.20 -0.12 8.17
C PHE A 139 -15.01 0.97 7.10
N ALA A 140 -14.44 2.12 7.48
CA ALA A 140 -14.15 3.20 6.53
C ALA A 140 -13.14 2.77 5.45
N MET A 141 -12.06 2.10 5.83
CA MET A 141 -11.08 1.55 4.89
C MET A 141 -11.72 0.54 3.93
N PHE A 142 -12.55 -0.38 4.44
CA PHE A 142 -13.28 -1.34 3.63
C PHE A 142 -14.14 -0.65 2.56
N VAL A 143 -14.93 0.36 2.95
CA VAL A 143 -15.78 1.12 2.01
C VAL A 143 -14.92 1.81 0.95
N MET A 144 -13.85 2.51 1.34
CA MET A 144 -12.99 3.22 0.38
C MET A 144 -12.31 2.26 -0.60
N TYR A 145 -11.74 1.16 -0.11
CA TYR A 145 -11.08 0.17 -0.96
C TYR A 145 -12.07 -0.55 -1.87
N PHE A 146 -13.23 -0.93 -1.36
CA PHE A 146 -14.26 -1.61 -2.14
C PHE A 146 -14.80 -0.73 -3.27
N LEU A 147 -15.14 0.53 -2.99
CA LEU A 147 -15.59 1.47 -4.02
C LEU A 147 -14.48 1.74 -5.04
N THR A 148 -13.25 1.99 -4.60
CA THR A 148 -12.11 2.21 -5.51
C THR A 148 -11.88 0.99 -6.42
N ALA A 149 -11.94 -0.22 -5.88
CA ALA A 149 -11.75 -1.45 -6.64
C ALA A 149 -12.84 -1.66 -7.69
N ILE A 150 -14.12 -1.45 -7.31
CA ILE A 150 -15.25 -1.59 -8.24
C ILE A 150 -15.18 -0.55 -9.35
N PHE A 151 -15.12 0.74 -9.01
CA PHE A 151 -15.14 1.80 -10.01
C PHE A 151 -13.85 1.85 -10.83
N GLY A 152 -12.70 1.52 -10.23
CA GLY A 152 -11.43 1.37 -10.93
C GLY A 152 -11.45 0.22 -11.94
N TYR A 153 -11.97 -0.96 -11.55
CA TYR A 153 -12.13 -2.09 -12.47
C TYR A 153 -13.13 -1.76 -13.58
N LEU A 154 -14.31 -1.23 -13.25
CA LEU A 154 -15.32 -0.87 -14.24
C LEU A 154 -14.88 0.24 -15.20
N THR A 155 -13.81 0.99 -14.90
CA THR A 155 -13.29 2.01 -15.81
C THR A 155 -12.47 1.39 -16.94
N PHE A 156 -11.71 0.31 -16.69
CA PHE A 156 -10.75 -0.25 -17.65
C PHE A 156 -10.99 -1.72 -18.02
N TYR A 157 -11.89 -2.42 -17.33
CA TYR A 157 -12.25 -3.82 -17.54
C TYR A 157 -11.03 -4.74 -17.64
N GLU A 158 -10.82 -5.39 -18.79
CA GLU A 158 -9.73 -6.35 -18.99
C GLU A 158 -8.33 -5.70 -19.09
N SER A 159 -8.28 -4.38 -19.27
CA SER A 159 -7.03 -3.63 -19.48
C SER A 159 -6.45 -2.99 -18.21
N VAL A 160 -6.89 -3.44 -17.03
CA VAL A 160 -6.40 -2.95 -15.73
C VAL A 160 -4.92 -3.33 -15.53
N GLN A 161 -4.12 -2.35 -15.15
CA GLN A 161 -2.73 -2.53 -14.74
C GLN A 161 -2.59 -2.64 -13.22
N SER A 162 -1.43 -3.09 -12.75
CA SER A 162 -1.11 -3.19 -11.31
C SER A 162 -1.11 -1.84 -10.60
N ASP A 163 -0.90 -0.74 -11.34
CA ASP A 163 -1.06 0.63 -10.86
C ASP A 163 -2.17 1.32 -11.65
N LEU A 164 -3.22 1.72 -10.93
CA LEU A 164 -4.37 2.40 -11.52
C LEU A 164 -3.99 3.79 -12.05
N LEU A 165 -3.12 4.54 -11.35
CA LEU A 165 -2.68 5.88 -11.78
C LEU A 165 -1.83 5.80 -13.04
N HIS A 166 -1.11 4.69 -13.24
CA HIS A 166 -0.35 4.46 -14.46
C HIS A 166 -1.25 4.31 -15.68
N LYS A 167 -2.48 3.82 -15.57
CA LYS A 167 -3.40 3.71 -16.71
C LYS A 167 -4.04 5.05 -17.09
N TYR A 168 -4.22 5.95 -16.13
CA TYR A 168 -4.68 7.32 -16.38
C TYR A 168 -3.52 8.21 -16.90
N GLN A 169 -3.01 8.00 -18.13
CA GLN A 169 -1.84 8.74 -18.67
C GLN A 169 -2.16 9.99 -19.50
N ASN A 170 -3.43 10.36 -19.66
CA ASN A 170 -3.78 11.51 -20.49
C ASN A 170 -3.25 12.80 -19.85
N LYS A 171 -2.18 13.35 -20.45
CA LYS A 171 -1.49 14.56 -19.98
C LYS A 171 -2.38 15.81 -20.05
N ASP A 172 -3.37 15.81 -20.94
CA ASP A 172 -4.29 16.93 -21.14
C ASP A 172 -5.38 17.01 -20.04
N ASP A 173 -5.51 15.97 -19.22
CA ASP A 173 -6.53 15.88 -18.19
C ASP A 173 -6.01 16.42 -16.85
N ILE A 174 -6.23 17.70 -16.62
CA ILE A 174 -5.80 18.43 -15.41
C ILE A 174 -6.30 17.72 -14.13
N LEU A 175 -7.48 17.10 -14.17
CA LEU A 175 -8.03 16.36 -13.01
C LEU A 175 -7.17 15.14 -12.66
N VAL A 176 -6.73 14.38 -13.67
CA VAL A 176 -5.87 13.21 -13.48
C VAL A 176 -4.49 13.63 -12.98
N LEU A 177 -3.92 14.71 -13.52
CA LEU A 177 -2.65 15.26 -13.05
C LEU A 177 -2.75 15.70 -11.58
N THR A 178 -3.83 16.40 -11.22
CA THR A 178 -4.07 16.86 -9.85
C THR A 178 -4.18 15.68 -8.88
N VAL A 179 -4.88 14.62 -9.26
CA VAL A 179 -4.98 13.39 -8.46
C VAL A 179 -3.63 12.71 -8.27
N ARG A 180 -2.80 12.62 -9.30
CA ARG A 180 -1.44 12.05 -9.19
C ARG A 180 -0.62 12.80 -8.15
N VAL A 181 -0.64 14.14 -8.21
CA VAL A 181 0.06 14.98 -7.23
C VAL A 181 -0.53 14.78 -5.83
N ALA A 182 -1.86 14.73 -5.68
CA ALA A 182 -2.50 14.50 -4.39
C ALA A 182 -2.12 13.16 -3.77
N VAL A 183 -2.07 12.07 -4.55
CA VAL A 183 -1.64 10.75 -4.08
C VAL A 183 -0.16 10.75 -3.69
N ILE A 184 0.71 11.41 -4.47
CA ILE A 184 2.14 11.54 -4.13
C ILE A 184 2.30 12.27 -2.80
N ILE A 185 1.62 13.41 -2.60
CA ILE A 185 1.67 14.18 -1.35
C ILE A 185 1.16 13.32 -0.19
N ALA A 186 0.03 12.63 -0.36
CA ALA A 186 -0.51 11.74 0.66
C ALA A 186 0.50 10.65 1.07
N VAL A 187 1.12 9.98 0.09
CA VAL A 187 2.16 8.96 0.36
C VAL A 187 3.34 9.57 1.11
N ILE A 188 3.88 10.71 0.65
CA ILE A 188 4.99 11.40 1.33
C ILE A 188 4.65 11.71 2.80
N LEU A 189 3.42 12.12 3.10
CA LEU A 189 2.99 12.44 4.47
C LEU A 189 2.82 11.21 5.36
N THR A 190 2.57 10.03 4.78
CA THR A 190 2.46 8.77 5.53
C THR A 190 3.82 8.15 5.89
N VAL A 191 4.86 8.40 5.08
CA VAL A 191 6.20 7.83 5.30
C VAL A 191 6.78 8.16 6.70
N PRO A 192 6.75 9.41 7.20
CA PRO A 192 7.26 9.74 8.53
C PRO A 192 6.60 8.97 9.66
N VAL A 193 5.29 8.71 9.54
CA VAL A 193 4.52 7.93 10.53
C VAL A 193 5.08 6.51 10.61
N LEU A 194 5.30 5.86 9.46
CA LEU A 194 5.84 4.50 9.39
C LEU A 194 7.30 4.43 9.84
N PHE A 195 8.12 5.42 9.48
CA PHE A 195 9.49 5.50 9.97
C PHE A 195 9.57 5.67 11.48
N PHE A 196 8.65 6.44 12.05
CA PHE A 196 8.53 6.59 13.49
C PHE A 196 8.24 5.24 14.17
N THR A 197 7.31 4.44 13.63
CA THR A 197 6.96 3.13 14.21
C THR A 197 8.12 2.15 14.15
N VAL A 198 8.78 2.02 12.99
CA VAL A 198 9.95 1.16 12.79
C VAL A 198 11.07 1.53 13.76
N ARG A 199 11.36 2.83 13.87
CA ARG A 199 12.39 3.34 14.78
C ARG A 199 12.06 3.03 16.25
N SER A 200 10.80 3.22 16.66
CA SER A 200 10.34 2.90 18.01
C SER A 200 10.52 1.41 18.33
N SER A 201 10.16 0.53 17.39
CA SER A 201 10.37 -0.92 17.53
C SER A 201 11.84 -1.31 17.63
N ILE A 202 12.73 -0.68 16.85
CA ILE A 202 14.18 -0.94 16.92
C ILE A 202 14.75 -0.52 18.28
N PHE A 203 14.38 0.65 18.79
CA PHE A 203 14.88 1.11 20.10
C PHE A 203 14.40 0.24 21.26
N GLN A 204 13.14 -0.22 21.21
CA GLN A 204 12.61 -1.17 22.18
C GLN A 204 13.37 -2.51 22.14
N LEU A 205 13.64 -3.03 20.94
CA LEU A 205 14.39 -4.27 20.76
C LEU A 205 15.85 -4.13 21.27
N ALA A 206 16.47 -2.98 21.03
CA ALA A 206 17.84 -2.70 21.45
C ALA A 206 17.99 -2.41 22.96
N ARG A 207 16.91 -2.43 23.76
CA ARG A 207 16.90 -2.10 25.21
C ARG A 207 17.59 -0.76 25.54
N LYS A 208 17.68 0.16 24.58
CA LYS A 208 18.31 1.48 24.79
C LYS A 208 17.26 2.48 25.24
N ASN A 209 17.24 2.77 26.55
CA ASN A 209 16.30 3.72 27.15
C ASN A 209 16.76 5.19 27.08
N LYS A 210 17.95 5.49 26.56
CA LYS A 210 18.50 6.86 26.50
C LYS A 210 18.44 7.41 25.08
N PHE A 211 17.75 8.54 24.92
CA PHE A 211 17.61 9.27 23.66
C PHE A 211 18.94 9.92 23.26
N HIS A 212 19.53 9.52 22.14
CA HIS A 212 20.72 10.15 21.57
C HIS A 212 20.44 10.59 20.12
N LEU A 213 20.40 11.91 19.87
CA LEU A 213 20.08 12.47 18.54
C LEU A 213 20.94 11.87 17.41
N CYS A 214 22.23 11.65 17.65
CA CYS A 214 23.12 11.02 16.68
C CYS A 214 22.69 9.58 16.34
N GLN A 215 22.29 8.77 17.33
CA GLN A 215 21.77 7.42 17.09
C GLN A 215 20.45 7.47 16.32
N HIS A 216 19.58 8.46 16.59
CA HIS A 216 18.34 8.66 15.84
C HIS A 216 18.60 8.95 14.36
N ILE A 217 19.53 9.86 14.06
CA ILE A 217 19.88 10.24 12.68
C ILE A 217 20.51 9.04 11.96
N VAL A 218 21.45 8.33 12.59
CA VAL A 218 22.12 7.17 12.00
C VAL A 218 21.13 6.06 11.66
N VAL A 219 20.22 5.71 12.59
CA VAL A 219 19.21 4.67 12.33
C VAL A 219 18.27 5.08 11.19
N THR A 220 17.81 6.33 11.16
CA THR A 220 16.96 6.83 10.06
C THR A 220 17.69 6.82 8.72
N LEU A 221 18.96 7.21 8.68
CA LEU A 221 19.76 7.23 7.45
C LEU A 221 20.00 5.81 6.91
N VAL A 222 20.33 4.86 7.79
CA VAL A 222 20.51 3.44 7.41
C VAL A 222 19.20 2.86 6.86
N LEU A 223 18.07 3.11 7.52
CA LEU A 223 16.76 2.65 7.05
C LEU A 223 16.40 3.25 5.68
N LEU A 224 16.62 4.54 5.47
CA LEU A 224 16.37 5.20 4.18
C LEU A 224 17.27 4.63 3.08
N MET A 225 18.53 4.35 3.37
CA MET A 225 19.46 3.74 2.40
C MET A 225 18.98 2.35 1.97
N ILE A 226 18.54 1.51 2.92
CA ILE A 226 18.00 0.18 2.63
C ILE A 226 16.73 0.28 1.76
N ILE A 227 15.84 1.22 2.06
CA ILE A 227 14.59 1.40 1.30
C ILE A 227 14.88 1.89 -0.12
N ASN A 228 15.78 2.87 -0.29
CA ASN A 228 16.18 3.32 -1.62
C ASN A 228 16.81 2.19 -2.45
N LEU A 229 17.67 1.39 -1.83
CA LEU A 229 18.29 0.24 -2.46
C LEU A 229 17.22 -0.76 -2.95
N LEU A 230 16.22 -1.05 -2.12
CA LEU A 230 15.12 -1.95 -2.46
C LEU A 230 14.29 -1.44 -3.65
N VAL A 231 13.96 -0.15 -3.66
CA VAL A 231 13.21 0.48 -4.76
C VAL A 231 13.98 0.46 -6.08
N ILE A 232 15.31 0.59 -6.04
CA ILE A 232 16.16 0.52 -7.24
C ILE A 232 16.21 -0.91 -7.80
N PHE A 233 16.26 -1.93 -6.93
CA PHE A 233 16.34 -3.33 -7.37
C PHE A 233 14.99 -3.94 -7.75
N ILE A 234 13.88 -3.51 -7.14
CA ILE A 234 12.55 -4.07 -7.36
C ILE A 234 11.61 -2.94 -7.83
N PRO A 235 11.53 -2.65 -9.14
CA PRO A 235 10.72 -1.55 -9.66
C PRO A 235 9.22 -1.88 -9.74
N SER A 236 8.82 -3.12 -9.46
CA SER A 236 7.44 -3.58 -9.59
C SER A 236 6.69 -3.55 -8.26
N MET A 237 5.65 -2.71 -8.19
CA MET A 237 4.78 -2.59 -7.00
C MET A 237 4.02 -3.90 -6.69
N LYS A 238 3.58 -4.62 -7.74
CA LYS A 238 2.87 -5.91 -7.62
C LYS A 238 3.71 -6.91 -6.83
N ASP A 239 5.00 -6.95 -7.15
CA ASP A 239 5.94 -7.92 -6.62
C ASP A 239 6.28 -7.62 -5.15
N ILE A 240 6.45 -6.34 -4.83
CA ILE A 240 6.62 -5.89 -3.43
C ILE A 240 5.38 -6.27 -2.60
N PHE A 241 4.17 -5.98 -3.08
CA PHE A 241 2.95 -6.31 -2.34
C PHE A 241 2.72 -7.82 -2.22
N GLY A 242 3.10 -8.61 -3.23
CA GLY A 242 3.10 -10.06 -3.18
C GLY A 242 3.99 -10.62 -2.07
N VAL A 243 5.28 -10.25 -2.07
CA VAL A 243 6.25 -10.77 -1.10
C VAL A 243 5.98 -10.25 0.31
N VAL A 244 5.77 -8.94 0.47
CA VAL A 244 5.53 -8.35 1.80
C VAL A 244 4.17 -8.81 2.37
N GLY A 245 3.16 -8.97 1.52
CA GLY A 245 1.84 -9.49 1.91
C GLY A 245 1.87 -10.95 2.35
N THR A 246 2.58 -11.82 1.61
CA THR A 246 2.68 -13.25 1.98
C THR A 246 3.54 -13.50 3.22
N THR A 247 4.55 -12.66 3.46
CA THR A 247 5.49 -12.85 4.58
C THR A 247 5.06 -12.04 5.81
N SER A 248 5.22 -10.71 5.74
CA SER A 248 5.06 -9.81 6.88
C SER A 248 3.61 -9.65 7.30
N ALA A 249 2.70 -9.46 6.33
CA ALA A 249 1.28 -9.31 6.64
C ALA A 249 0.70 -10.62 7.20
N ASN A 250 1.01 -11.76 6.59
CA ASN A 250 0.59 -13.07 7.09
C ASN A 250 1.07 -13.31 8.54
N MET A 251 2.33 -12.98 8.83
CA MET A 251 2.88 -13.13 10.18
C MET A 251 2.15 -12.26 11.20
N LEU A 252 1.87 -10.99 10.87
CA LEU A 252 1.20 -10.04 11.75
C LEU A 252 -0.30 -10.31 11.93
N ILE A 253 -0.98 -10.79 10.89
CA ILE A 253 -2.43 -11.01 10.90
C ILE A 253 -2.78 -12.38 11.49
N PHE A 254 -2.10 -13.44 11.07
CA PHE A 254 -2.51 -14.81 11.41
C PHE A 254 -1.62 -15.45 12.48
N ILE A 255 -0.29 -15.42 12.28
CA ILE A 255 0.63 -16.26 13.07
C ILE A 255 0.85 -15.69 14.47
N LEU A 256 1.29 -14.43 14.58
CA LEU A 256 1.64 -13.80 15.86
C LEU A 256 0.46 -13.68 16.82
N PRO A 257 -0.71 -13.11 16.46
CA PRO A 257 -1.81 -12.97 17.41
C PRO A 257 -2.33 -14.34 17.87
N SER A 258 -2.40 -15.33 16.99
CA SER A 258 -2.83 -16.69 17.35
C SER A 258 -1.84 -17.37 18.29
N SER A 259 -0.53 -17.30 18.00
CA SER A 259 0.50 -17.88 18.86
C SER A 259 0.53 -17.25 20.24
N LEU A 260 0.45 -15.92 20.31
CA LEU A 260 0.39 -15.18 21.58
C LEU A 260 -0.89 -15.54 22.37
N TYR A 261 -2.04 -15.60 21.70
CA TYR A 261 -3.30 -15.95 22.35
C TYR A 261 -3.28 -17.37 22.93
N LEU A 262 -2.80 -18.35 22.16
CA LEU A 262 -2.67 -19.74 22.61
C LEU A 262 -1.71 -19.88 23.80
N LYS A 263 -0.61 -19.13 23.80
CA LYS A 263 0.37 -19.14 24.89
C LYS A 263 -0.18 -18.52 26.17
N ILE A 264 -0.96 -17.44 26.07
CA ILE A 264 -1.57 -16.76 27.23
C ILE A 264 -2.71 -17.60 27.81
N THR A 265 -3.52 -18.25 26.98
CA THR A 265 -4.73 -19.00 27.40
C THR A 265 -4.46 -20.47 27.73
N HIS A 266 -3.20 -20.92 27.74
CA HIS A 266 -2.84 -22.33 27.95
C HIS A 266 -3.38 -22.91 29.27
N GLN A 267 -3.56 -22.09 30.32
CA GLN A 267 -4.00 -22.52 31.65
C GLN A 267 -5.52 -22.35 31.89
N ASP A 268 -6.26 -21.68 31.01
CA ASP A 268 -7.69 -21.41 31.17
C ASP A 268 -8.56 -22.45 30.45
N GLY A 269 -9.02 -23.49 31.18
CA GLY A 269 -9.87 -24.55 30.63
C GLY A 269 -11.24 -24.10 30.10
N SER A 270 -11.73 -22.92 30.51
CA SER A 270 -13.03 -22.36 30.10
C SER A 270 -13.07 -21.78 28.68
N LYS A 271 -11.92 -21.59 28.03
CA LYS A 271 -11.81 -20.95 26.70
C LYS A 271 -11.49 -21.94 25.57
N LEU A 272 -11.90 -23.20 25.71
CA LEU A 272 -11.57 -24.27 24.75
C LEU A 272 -12.00 -23.96 23.31
N ILE A 273 -13.22 -23.43 23.13
CA ILE A 273 -13.74 -23.05 21.81
C ILE A 273 -12.88 -21.95 21.17
N GLN A 274 -12.52 -20.92 21.93
CA GLN A 274 -11.69 -19.80 21.44
C GLN A 274 -10.28 -20.28 21.08
N ARG A 275 -9.76 -21.26 21.82
CA ARG A 275 -8.48 -21.91 21.54
C ARG A 275 -8.51 -22.70 20.24
N ILE A 276 -9.61 -23.41 19.95
CA ILE A 276 -9.78 -24.11 18.66
C ILE A 276 -9.79 -23.09 17.52
N TRP A 277 -10.55 -21.99 17.64
CA TRP A 277 -10.56 -20.92 16.62
C TRP A 277 -9.17 -20.32 16.42
N ALA A 278 -8.43 -20.01 17.49
CA ALA A 278 -7.07 -19.49 17.40
C ALA A 278 -6.09 -20.50 16.75
N SER A 279 -6.23 -21.79 17.05
CA SER A 279 -5.40 -22.84 16.45
C SER A 279 -5.71 -23.03 14.96
N LEU A 280 -6.99 -22.97 14.57
CA LEU A 280 -7.40 -23.00 13.16
C LEU A 280 -6.86 -21.77 12.41
N PHE A 281 -6.93 -20.59 13.03
CA PHE A 281 -6.42 -19.36 12.45
C PHE A 281 -4.89 -19.38 12.27
N LEU A 282 -4.16 -19.98 13.21
CA LEU A 282 -2.73 -20.25 13.08
C LEU A 282 -2.42 -21.23 11.93
N ALA A 283 -3.15 -22.35 11.87
CA ALA A 283 -2.97 -23.36 10.82
C ALA A 283 -3.24 -22.77 9.42
N LEU A 284 -4.29 -21.95 9.29
CA LEU A 284 -4.61 -21.25 8.06
C LEU A 284 -3.46 -20.31 7.63
N GLY A 285 -2.88 -19.55 8.57
CA GLY A 285 -1.74 -18.68 8.27
C GLY A 285 -0.50 -19.45 7.80
N ILE A 286 -0.22 -20.62 8.39
CA ILE A 286 0.89 -21.49 7.96
C ILE A 286 0.63 -22.04 6.56
N LEU A 287 -0.57 -22.57 6.30
CA LEU A 287 -0.96 -23.07 4.99
C LEU A 287 -0.89 -21.97 3.92
N PHE A 288 -1.41 -20.78 4.24
CA PHE A 288 -1.35 -19.62 3.35
C PHE A 288 0.10 -19.24 3.03
N SER A 289 1.01 -19.27 4.02
CA SER A 289 2.45 -19.04 3.81
C SER A 289 3.07 -20.08 2.90
N MET A 290 2.79 -21.37 3.15
CA MET A 290 3.38 -22.49 2.43
C MET A 290 2.94 -22.52 0.96
N VAL A 291 1.72 -22.09 0.65
CA VAL A 291 1.21 -22.04 -0.72
C VAL A 291 1.64 -20.76 -1.43
N SER A 292 1.49 -19.60 -0.77
CA SER A 292 1.64 -18.32 -1.46
C SER A 292 3.10 -17.91 -1.69
N ILE A 293 4.03 -18.26 -0.80
CA ILE A 293 5.45 -17.90 -0.96
C ILE A 293 6.04 -18.59 -2.20
N PRO A 294 5.91 -19.92 -2.40
CA PRO A 294 6.43 -20.58 -3.60
C PRO A 294 5.78 -20.06 -4.89
N LEU A 295 4.49 -19.75 -4.87
CA LEU A 295 3.79 -19.23 -6.04
C LEU A 295 4.29 -17.83 -6.45
N VAL A 296 4.54 -16.95 -5.47
CA VAL A 296 5.13 -15.63 -5.73
C VAL A 296 6.57 -15.77 -6.25
N ILE A 297 7.37 -16.68 -5.67
CA ILE A 297 8.74 -16.94 -6.15
C ILE A 297 8.72 -17.53 -7.56
N TYR A 298 7.79 -18.43 -7.87
CA TYR A 298 7.69 -19.04 -9.19
C TYR A 298 7.37 -18.00 -10.28
N ASP A 299 6.41 -17.11 -10.03
CA ASP A 299 6.03 -16.01 -10.95
C ASP A 299 7.07 -14.87 -11.00
N TRP A 300 8.05 -14.84 -10.08
CA TRP A 300 9.22 -13.96 -10.18
C TRP A 300 10.32 -14.54 -11.06
N VAL A 301 10.46 -15.87 -11.07
CA VAL A 301 11.52 -16.56 -11.81
C VAL A 301 11.15 -16.78 -13.28
N HIS A 302 9.85 -16.94 -13.58
CA HIS A 302 9.32 -17.18 -14.93
C HIS A 302 8.48 -16.00 -15.42
#